data_AF-A0A3N2KBZ6-F1
#
_entry.id   AF-A0A3N2KBZ6-F1
#
_cell.length_a   1.000
_cell.length_b   1.000
_cell.length_c   1.000
_cell.angle_alpha   90.00
_cell.angle_beta   90.00
_cell.angle_gamma   90.00
#
_symmetry.space_group_name_H-M   'P 1'
#
loop_
_entity.id
_entity.type
_entity.pdbx_description
1 polymer ?
#
loop_
_entity_poly.entity_id
_entity_poly.type
_entity_poly.pdbx_seq_one_letter_code
_entity_poly.pdbx_strand_id
1 'polypeptide(L)' 'MIKSEILREVMLENREEVMRHEVIKRRMSLDGFDRQVLVGARRAGKSYILYGKIQELIAAGYSWDEIVYVNFEDEVWE' A
#
# COMPACT_ATOMS: atom_id res chain seq x y z
N MET A 1 7.26 -19.52 14.85
CA MET A 1 7.26 -19.21 13.40
C MET A 1 5.87 -18.72 13.03
N ILE A 2 5.77 -17.63 12.28
CA ILE A 2 4.50 -17.19 11.69
C ILE A 2 4.11 -18.20 10.61
N LYS A 3 2.84 -18.60 10.58
CA LYS A 3 2.30 -19.50 9.56
C LYS A 3 2.24 -18.78 8.22
N SER A 4 2.68 -19.44 7.15
CA SER A 4 2.73 -18.84 5.81
C SER A 4 1.35 -18.42 5.30
N GLU A 5 0.32 -19.10 5.78
CA GLU A 5 -1.09 -18.86 5.49
C GLU A 5 -1.53 -17.49 6.02
N ILE A 6 -1.08 -17.11 7.21
CA ILE A 6 -1.41 -15.80 7.82
C ILE A 6 -0.84 -14.67 6.97
N LEU A 7 0.41 -14.83 6.51
CA LEU A 7 1.05 -13.81 5.68
C LEU A 7 0.33 -13.67 4.33
N ARG A 8 -0.11 -14.79 3.74
CA ARG A 8 -0.89 -14.79 2.50
C ARG A 8 -2.23 -14.08 2.68
N GLU A 9 -2.94 -14.37 3.76
CA GLU A 9 -4.22 -13.74 4.10
C GLU A 9 -4.07 -12.23 4.21
N VAL A 10 -3.11 -11.76 5.03
CA VAL A 10 -2.80 -10.33 5.18
C VAL A 10 -2.45 -9.66 3.85
N MET A 11 -1.67 -10.32 2.98
CA MET A 11 -1.34 -9.77 1.66
C MET A 11 -2.56 -9.65 0.75
N LEU A 12 -3.48 -10.63 0.77
CA LEU A 12 -4.69 -10.60 -0.02
C LEU A 12 -5.65 -9.51 0.46
N GLU A 13 -5.86 -9.39 1.77
CA GLU A 13 -6.70 -8.36 2.37
C GLU A 13 -6.21 -6.94 2.02
N ASN A 14 -4.91 -6.70 2.17
CA ASN A 14 -4.28 -5.42 1.84
C ASN A 14 -4.41 -5.09 0.34
N ARG A 15 -4.32 -6.09 -0.54
CA ARG A 15 -4.55 -5.91 -1.99
C ARG A 15 -5.99 -5.49 -2.26
N GLU A 16 -6.97 -6.16 -1.66
CA GLU A 16 -8.37 -5.76 -1.82
C GLU A 16 -8.64 -4.35 -1.31
N GLU A 17 -8.00 -3.97 -0.19
CA GLU A 17 -8.11 -2.61 0.35
C GLU A 17 -7.63 -1.56 -0.66
N VAL A 18 -6.48 -1.77 -1.29
CA VAL A 18 -5.93 -0.88 -2.32
C VAL A 18 -6.87 -0.78 -3.53
N MET A 19 -7.53 -1.88 -3.92
CA MET A 19 -8.49 -1.91 -5.02
C MET A 19 -9.79 -1.16 -4.70
N ARG A 20 -10.26 -1.22 -3.45
CA ARG A 20 -11.52 -0.59 -3.02
C ARG A 20 -11.44 0.93 -2.94
N HIS A 21 -10.26 1.49 -2.70
CA HIS A 21 -10.09 2.91 -2.47
C HIS A 21 -9.85 3.70 -3.77
N GLU A 22 -10.68 4.72 -3.99
CA GLU A 22 -10.40 5.75 -4.98
C GLU A 22 -9.37 6.75 -4.42
N VAL A 23 -8.19 6.83 -5.04
CA VAL A 23 -7.10 7.68 -4.56
C VAL A 23 -7.05 8.98 -5.35
N ILE A 24 -7.24 10.10 -4.65
CA ILE A 24 -7.00 11.43 -5.23
C ILE A 24 -5.48 11.67 -5.29
N LYS A 25 -4.93 11.75 -6.50
CA LYS A 25 -3.50 11.95 -6.74
C LYS A 25 -3.02 13.29 -6.17
N ARG A 26 -1.96 13.23 -5.35
CA ARG A 26 -1.25 14.42 -4.84
C ARG A 26 -0.21 14.89 -5.84
N ARG A 27 0.14 16.19 -5.80
CA ARG A 27 1.25 16.76 -6.58
C ARG A 27 2.60 16.39 -5.96
N MET A 28 2.94 15.12 -5.99
CA MET A 28 4.23 14.58 -5.56
C MET A 28 4.58 13.35 -6.40
N SER A 29 5.87 13.09 -6.58
CA SER A 29 6.37 11.89 -7.23
C SER A 29 7.17 11.07 -6.22
N LEU A 30 7.00 9.76 -6.27
CA LEU A 30 7.83 8.78 -5.58
C LEU A 30 8.90 8.19 -6.51
N ASP A 31 9.21 8.85 -7.62
CA ASP A 31 10.21 8.38 -8.58
C ASP A 31 11.59 8.96 -8.23
N GLY A 32 12.66 8.25 -8.62
CA GLY A 32 14.05 8.73 -8.48
C GLY A 32 14.87 8.12 -7.33
N PHE A 33 14.29 7.24 -6.51
CA PHE A 33 15.03 6.44 -5.52
C PHE A 33 14.38 5.06 -5.34
N ASP A 34 15.20 4.01 -5.37
CA ASP A 34 14.75 2.61 -5.21
C ASP A 34 14.17 2.32 -3.82
N ARG A 35 14.52 3.12 -2.81
CA ARG A 35 14.10 2.95 -1.40
C ARG A 35 13.70 4.28 -0.81
N GLN A 36 12.48 4.35 -0.28
CA GLN A 36 11.90 5.59 0.25
C GLN A 36 11.25 5.36 1.61
N VAL A 37 11.33 6.38 2.47
CA VAL A 37 10.69 6.40 3.78
C VAL A 37 9.74 7.59 3.83
N LEU A 38 8.44 7.32 3.95
CA LEU A 38 7.39 8.34 4.09
C LEU A 38 7.18 8.66 5.57
N VAL A 39 7.55 9.86 5.99
CA VAL A 39 7.36 10.34 7.37
C VAL A 39 6.25 11.38 7.42
N GLY A 40 5.40 11.32 8.45
CA GLY A 40 4.36 12.32 8.66
C GLY A 40 3.42 11.94 9.81
N ALA A 41 2.67 12.93 10.29
CA ALA A 41 1.73 12.78 11.40
C ALA A 41 0.65 11.70 11.15
N ARG A 42 -0.02 11.26 12.22
CA ARG A 42 -1.21 10.39 12.11
C ARG A 42 -2.24 11.09 11.20
N ARG A 43 -2.91 10.33 10.33
CA ARG A 43 -3.88 10.83 9.34
C ARG A 43 -3.33 11.78 8.26
N ALA A 44 -2.00 11.90 8.08
CA ALA A 44 -1.43 12.59 6.92
C ALA A 44 -1.73 11.91 5.56
N GLY A 45 -2.34 10.72 5.58
CA GLY A 45 -2.69 9.96 4.37
C GLY A 45 -1.48 9.31 3.70
N LYS A 46 -0.57 8.76 4.49
CA LYS A 46 0.63 8.05 4.00
C LYS A 46 0.25 6.77 3.24
N SER A 47 -0.66 5.96 3.79
CA SER A 47 -1.16 4.75 3.10
C SER A 47 -1.79 5.09 1.75
N TYR A 48 -2.55 6.18 1.67
CA TYR A 48 -3.13 6.65 0.39
C TYR A 48 -2.08 7.06 -0.65
N ILE A 49 -0.91 7.56 -0.23
CA ILE A 49 0.21 7.81 -1.15
C ILE A 49 0.73 6.48 -1.73
N LEU A 50 0.85 5.45 -0.89
CA LEU A 50 1.25 4.10 -1.33
C LEU A 50 0.20 3.46 -2.24
N TYR A 51 -1.09 3.60 -1.93
CA TYR A 51 -2.19 3.10 -2.76
C TYR A 51 -2.15 3.73 -4.15
N GLY A 52 -1.96 5.05 -4.22
CA GLY A 52 -1.79 5.76 -5.49
C GLY A 52 -0.61 5.23 -6.30
N LYS A 53 0.53 4.96 -5.65
CA LYS A 53 1.70 4.39 -6.34
C LYS A 53 1.45 2.97 -6.86
N ILE A 54 0.77 2.12 -6.08
CA ILE A 54 0.38 0.78 -6.51
C ILE A 54 -0.56 0.87 -7.72
N GLN A 55 -1.57 1.75 -7.67
CA GLN A 55 -2.48 1.98 -8.79
C GLN A 55 -1.75 2.49 -10.04
N GLU A 56 -0.74 3.36 -9.89
CA GLU A 56 0.13 3.79 -11.00
C GLU A 56 0.94 2.64 -11.61
N LEU A 57 1.49 1.74 -10.78
CA LEU A 57 2.22 0.56 -11.25
C LEU A 57 1.27 -0.38 -12.02
N ILE A 58 0.09 -0.67 -11.48
CA ILE A 58 -0.90 -1.49 -12.19
C ILE A 58 -1.30 -0.83 -13.53
N ALA A 59 -1.53 0.48 -13.54
CA ALA A 59 -1.85 1.22 -14.76
C ALA A 59 -0.70 1.23 -15.79
N ALA A 60 0.55 1.12 -15.33
CA ALA A 60 1.73 0.98 -16.17
C ALA A 60 1.94 -0.46 -16.70
N GLY A 61 1.08 -1.42 -16.32
CA GLY A 61 1.09 -2.79 -16.83
C GLY A 61 1.73 -3.83 -15.92
N TYR A 62 2.17 -3.44 -14.71
CA TYR A 62 2.65 -4.40 -13.71
C TYR A 62 1.49 -5.24 -13.18
N SER A 63 1.76 -6.52 -12.94
CA SER A 63 0.81 -7.45 -12.33
C SER A 63 0.87 -7.38 -10.80
N TRP A 64 -0.19 -7.87 -10.15
CA TRP A 64 -0.22 -7.96 -8.69
C TRP A 64 0.82 -8.91 -8.11
N ASP A 65 1.28 -9.90 -8.88
CA ASP A 65 2.30 -10.85 -8.44
C ASP A 65 3.70 -10.20 -8.37
N GLU A 66 3.87 -9.02 -8.97
CA GLU A 66 5.09 -8.20 -8.92
C GLU A 66 5.05 -7.17 -7.78
N ILE A 67 3.92 -7.02 -7.09
CA ILE A 67 3.71 -6.00 -6.06
C ILE A 67 3.36 -6.66 -4.74
N VAL A 68 4.23 -6.50 -3.74
CA VAL A 68 3.96 -6.91 -2.37
C VAL A 68 3.63 -5.69 -1.52
N TYR A 69 2.40 -5.61 -1.05
CA TYR A 69 1.96 -4.62 -0.08
C TYR A 69 1.59 -5.31 1.23
N VAL A 70 2.18 -4.84 2.33
CA VAL A 70 1.93 -5.34 3.68
C VAL A 70 1.69 -4.14 4.58
N ASN A 71 0.52 -4.12 5.18
CA ASN A 71 0.14 -3.18 6.22
C ASN A 71 -0.24 -3.98 7.47
N PHE A 72 0.11 -3.45 8.63
CA PHE A 72 -0.38 -3.92 9.91
C PHE A 72 -1.27 -2.79 10.41
N GLU A 73 -2.59 -2.97 10.36
CA GLU A 73 -3.48 -1.96 10.91
C GLU A 73 -3.18 -1.76 12.40
N ASP A 74 -3.21 -0.50 12.86
CA ASP A 74 -3.29 -0.23 14.28
C ASP A 74 -4.68 -0.66 14.73
N GLU A 75 -4.79 -1.56 15.72
CA GLU A 75 -6.05 -1.87 16.39
C GLU A 75 -6.77 -0.55 16.71
N VAL A 76 -7.98 -0.39 16.15
CA VAL A 76 -8.89 0.65 16.59
C VAL A 76 -9.39 0.19 17.96
N TRP A 77 -8.70 0.61 19.01
CA TRP A 77 -9.23 0.49 20.37
C TRP A 77 -10.53 1.31 20.40
N GLU A 78 -11.69 0.62 20.43
CA GLU A 78 -12.99 1.21 20.77
C GLU A 78 -13.04 1.61 22.25
#